data_AF-A0A1U7ECR0-F1
#
_entry.id   AF-A0A1U7ECR0-F1
#
_cell.length_a   1.000
_cell.length_b   1.000
_cell.length_c   1.000
_cell.angle_alpha   90.00
_cell.angle_beta   90.00
_cell.angle_gamma   90.00
#
_symmetry.space_group_name_H-M   'P 1'
#
loop_
_entity.id
_entity.type
_entity.pdbx_description
1 polymer ?
#
loop_
_entity_poly.entity_id
_entity_poly.type
_entity_poly.pdbx_seq_one_letter_code
_entity_poly.pdbx_strand_id
1 'polypeptide(L)'
;MKRLGIGVLTGITLLLTACGSFEPETALNESRDQLNAFFTSYEDDEVVADYTHESLTAFLEGDISQYFSENFKEEIPGLVEKIPFEEMHLNPFPDSLDFLGELENKVRWVEYEINNYEIDQDNERVVFFVESKEFGINASSLKITMIQEDNNWKILSVDS
;
A
#
# COMPACT_ATOMS: atom_id res chain seq x y z
N MET A 1 -55.34 5.79 9.45
CA MET A 1 -54.14 5.66 8.58
C MET A 1 -53.18 6.76 9.02
N LYS A 2 -52.23 6.48 9.91
CA LYS A 2 -50.81 6.17 9.65
C LYS A 2 -50.03 7.27 8.88
N ARG A 3 -49.26 8.04 9.66
CA ARG A 3 -47.88 8.56 9.50
C ARG A 3 -47.54 9.50 8.33
N LEU A 4 -46.91 10.62 8.67
CA LEU A 4 -45.53 11.05 8.32
C LEU A 4 -45.43 12.53 8.76
N GLY A 5 -44.67 12.94 9.77
CA GLY A 5 -43.27 12.61 10.03
C GLY A 5 -42.41 13.76 9.49
N ILE A 6 -42.15 14.75 10.34
CA ILE A 6 -41.28 15.91 10.06
C ILE A 6 -39.89 15.43 9.66
N GLY A 7 -39.33 16.01 8.60
CA GLY A 7 -37.91 15.91 8.27
C GLY A 7 -37.42 17.27 7.77
N VAL A 8 -36.87 18.07 8.69
CA VAL A 8 -36.09 19.26 8.35
C VAL A 8 -34.83 18.78 7.65
N LEU A 9 -34.68 19.10 6.37
CA LEU A 9 -33.46 18.84 5.62
C LEU A 9 -32.45 19.92 5.99
N THR A 10 -31.68 19.68 7.05
CA THR A 10 -30.54 20.53 7.42
C THR A 10 -29.42 20.29 6.41
N GLY A 11 -29.34 21.14 5.39
CA GLY A 11 -28.20 21.15 4.46
C GLY A 11 -26.97 21.69 5.19
N ILE A 12 -26.00 20.82 5.46
CA ILE A 12 -24.66 21.23 5.85
C ILE A 12 -23.89 21.51 4.56
N THR A 13 -23.79 22.78 4.18
CA THR A 13 -22.76 23.24 3.25
C THR A 13 -21.44 23.36 4.00
N LEU A 14 -20.55 22.38 3.85
CA LEU A 14 -19.14 22.50 4.23
C LEU A 14 -18.38 23.11 3.05
N LEU A 15 -18.14 24.41 3.11
CA LEU A 15 -17.09 25.08 2.36
C LEU A 15 -15.80 24.92 3.17
N LEU A 16 -14.97 23.93 2.86
CA LEU A 16 -13.65 23.81 3.47
C LEU A 16 -12.64 24.57 2.63
N THR A 17 -12.21 25.69 3.20
CA THR A 17 -11.05 26.48 2.78
C THR A 17 -9.79 25.61 2.86
N ALA A 18 -9.23 25.22 1.71
CA ALA A 18 -7.94 24.56 1.63
C ALA A 18 -6.81 25.57 1.92
N CYS A 19 -6.54 25.74 3.20
CA CYS A 19 -5.23 26.09 3.76
C CYS A 19 -5.09 25.19 5.00
N GLY A 20 -5.10 23.88 4.77
CA GLY A 20 -5.07 22.88 5.84
C GLY A 20 -3.64 22.70 6.30
N SER A 21 -3.37 22.99 7.57
CA SER A 21 -2.19 22.47 8.25
C SER A 21 -2.18 20.95 8.21
N PHE A 22 -1.00 20.35 8.16
CA PHE A 22 -0.84 18.92 8.41
C PHE A 22 -1.38 18.57 9.80
N GLU A 23 -2.42 17.74 9.87
CA GLU A 23 -3.05 17.28 11.12
C GLU A 23 -2.61 15.83 11.42
N PRO A 24 -1.70 15.61 12.40
CA PRO A 24 -1.03 14.31 12.59
C PRO A 24 -1.98 13.13 12.85
N GLU A 25 -3.00 13.32 13.68
CA GLU A 25 -3.97 12.28 14.01
C GLU A 25 -4.80 11.88 12.77
N THR A 26 -5.23 12.87 11.98
CA THR A 26 -5.96 12.65 10.72
C THR A 26 -5.06 11.93 9.72
N ALA A 27 -3.83 12.42 9.54
CA ALA A 27 -2.83 11.82 8.66
C ALA A 27 -2.58 10.35 9.01
N LEU A 28 -2.39 10.05 10.30
CA LEU A 28 -2.17 8.69 10.77
C LEU A 28 -3.37 7.77 10.48
N ASN A 29 -4.60 8.23 10.76
CA ASN A 29 -5.78 7.39 10.58
C ASN A 29 -6.06 7.13 9.10
N GLU A 30 -6.03 8.16 8.26
CA GLU A 30 -6.28 8.02 6.82
C GLU A 30 -5.19 7.21 6.12
N SER A 31 -3.91 7.43 6.46
CA SER A 31 -2.82 6.64 5.89
C SER A 31 -2.89 5.17 6.32
N ARG A 32 -3.22 4.89 7.59
CA ARG A 32 -3.42 3.53 8.08
C ARG A 32 -4.56 2.84 7.36
N ASP A 33 -5.69 3.51 7.18
CA ASP A 33 -6.85 2.95 6.47
C ASP A 33 -6.47 2.59 5.03
N GLN A 34 -5.71 3.46 4.36
CA GLN A 34 -5.24 3.20 3.00
C GLN A 34 -4.22 2.06 2.93
N LEU A 35 -3.28 1.97 3.87
CA LEU A 35 -2.30 0.89 3.91
C LEU A 35 -2.96 -0.47 4.21
N ASN A 36 -3.94 -0.49 5.12
CA ASN A 36 -4.74 -1.69 5.36
C ASN A 36 -5.52 -2.10 4.11
N ALA A 37 -6.08 -1.13 3.37
CA ALA A 37 -6.75 -1.41 2.11
C ALA A 37 -5.80 -1.94 1.02
N PHE A 38 -4.51 -1.59 1.07
CA PHE A 38 -3.48 -2.19 0.21
C PHE A 38 -3.23 -3.64 0.61
N PHE A 39 -2.90 -3.91 1.88
CA PHE A 39 -2.60 -5.26 2.36
C PHE A 39 -3.76 -6.25 2.21
N THR A 40 -5.00 -5.76 2.24
CA THR A 40 -6.21 -6.58 2.09
C THR A 40 -6.81 -6.54 0.68
N SER A 41 -6.05 -6.05 -0.31
CA SER A 41 -6.48 -6.06 -1.72
C SER A 41 -6.58 -7.47 -2.30
N TYR A 42 -5.76 -8.39 -1.77
CA TYR A 42 -5.74 -9.82 -2.08
C TYR A 42 -5.65 -10.63 -0.78
N GLU A 43 -6.07 -11.89 -0.81
CA GLU A 43 -5.90 -12.81 0.31
C GLU A 43 -4.41 -13.23 0.45
N ASP A 44 -4.00 -13.63 1.65
CA ASP A 44 -2.66 -14.18 1.87
C ASP A 44 -2.44 -15.43 0.99
N ASP A 45 -1.26 -15.55 0.39
CA ASP A 45 -0.90 -16.57 -0.62
C ASP A 45 -1.73 -16.54 -1.93
N GLU A 46 -2.58 -15.52 -2.15
CA GLU A 46 -3.32 -15.40 -3.41
C GLU A 46 -2.35 -15.20 -4.59
N VAL A 47 -2.54 -15.96 -5.66
CA VAL A 47 -1.76 -15.82 -6.89
C VAL A 47 -2.25 -14.62 -7.67
N VAL A 48 -1.39 -13.60 -7.80
CA VAL A 48 -1.73 -12.31 -8.43
C VAL A 48 -1.18 -12.17 -9.86
N ALA A 49 -0.12 -12.91 -10.19
CA ALA A 49 0.46 -12.88 -11.54
C ALA A 49 1.27 -14.15 -11.85
N ASP A 50 1.56 -14.36 -13.14
CA ASP A 50 2.61 -15.29 -13.55
C ASP A 50 3.99 -14.69 -13.22
N TYR A 51 4.97 -15.53 -12.83
CA TYR A 51 6.34 -15.10 -12.59
C TYR A 51 7.07 -14.82 -13.91
N THR A 52 6.69 -13.72 -14.55
CA THR A 52 7.24 -13.22 -15.81
C THR A 52 7.33 -11.70 -15.72
N HIS A 53 8.28 -11.12 -16.45
CA HIS A 53 8.43 -9.67 -16.52
C HIS A 53 7.11 -9.00 -16.92
N GLU A 54 6.48 -9.45 -18.01
CA GLU A 54 5.26 -8.85 -18.55
C GLU A 54 4.10 -8.89 -17.54
N SER A 55 3.85 -10.04 -16.91
CA SER A 55 2.72 -10.19 -16.00
C SER A 55 2.93 -9.41 -14.70
N LEU A 56 4.15 -9.41 -14.16
CA LEU A 56 4.46 -8.63 -12.95
C LEU A 56 4.35 -7.12 -13.20
N THR A 57 4.88 -6.62 -14.32
CA THR A 57 4.74 -5.21 -14.68
C THR A 57 3.27 -4.82 -14.82
N ALA A 58 2.47 -5.63 -15.52
CA ALA A 58 1.04 -5.36 -15.69
C ALA A 58 0.29 -5.31 -14.35
N PHE A 59 0.65 -6.18 -13.41
CA PHE A 59 0.08 -6.19 -12.06
C PHE A 59 0.45 -4.92 -11.27
N LEU A 60 1.74 -4.58 -11.21
CA LEU A 60 2.26 -3.44 -10.44
C LEU A 60 1.77 -2.09 -11.00
N GLU A 61 1.73 -1.93 -12.32
CA GLU A 61 1.31 -0.70 -13.00
C GLU A 61 -0.21 -0.62 -13.20
N GLY A 62 -0.92 -1.74 -13.07
CA GLY A 62 -2.37 -1.85 -13.23
C GLY A 62 -3.09 -1.97 -11.89
N ASP A 63 -3.21 -3.20 -11.39
CA ASP A 63 -4.20 -3.58 -10.39
C ASP A 63 -4.02 -2.89 -9.04
N ILE A 64 -2.76 -2.67 -8.64
CA ILE A 64 -2.41 -2.04 -7.36
C ILE A 64 -1.79 -0.65 -7.51
N SER A 65 -1.62 -0.14 -8.73
CA SER A 65 -0.91 1.12 -8.97
C SER A 65 -1.57 2.33 -8.31
N GLN A 66 -2.87 2.25 -8.02
CA GLN A 66 -3.60 3.26 -7.29
C GLN A 66 -3.08 3.48 -5.85
N TYR A 67 -2.35 2.54 -5.25
CA TYR A 67 -1.79 2.68 -3.91
C TYR A 67 -0.41 3.36 -3.92
N PHE A 68 0.23 3.46 -5.07
CA PHE A 68 1.59 3.98 -5.21
C PHE A 68 1.60 5.47 -5.52
N SER A 69 2.59 6.18 -4.97
CA SER A 69 2.86 7.57 -5.34
C SER A 69 3.40 7.63 -6.76
N GLU A 70 3.37 8.81 -7.37
CA GLU A 70 4.01 8.99 -8.68
C GLU A 70 5.51 8.67 -8.63
N ASN A 71 6.19 9.03 -7.53
CA ASN A 71 7.61 8.69 -7.34
C ASN A 71 7.83 7.17 -7.31
N PHE A 72 7.02 6.43 -6.55
CA PHE A 72 7.18 4.97 -6.48
C PHE A 72 6.89 4.30 -7.83
N LYS A 73 5.92 4.81 -8.59
CA LYS A 73 5.61 4.30 -9.94
C LYS A 73 6.79 4.46 -10.90
N GLU A 74 7.53 5.56 -10.83
CA GLU A 74 8.72 5.77 -11.65
C GLU A 74 9.84 4.75 -11.36
N GLU A 75 9.84 4.15 -10.17
CA GLU A 75 10.84 3.15 -9.76
C GLU A 75 10.49 1.73 -10.23
N ILE A 76 9.20 1.42 -10.48
CA ILE A 76 8.71 0.07 -10.82
C ILE A 76 9.53 -0.60 -11.93
N PRO A 77 9.79 0.04 -13.11
CA PRO A 77 10.56 -0.61 -14.17
C PRO A 77 11.95 -1.07 -13.70
N GLY A 78 12.63 -0.23 -12.91
CA GLY A 78 13.96 -0.55 -12.38
C GLY A 78 13.94 -1.58 -11.25
N LEU A 79 12.82 -1.75 -10.55
CA LEU A 79 12.61 -2.83 -9.58
C LEU A 79 12.39 -4.16 -10.30
N VAL A 80 11.54 -4.19 -11.33
CA VAL A 80 11.24 -5.39 -12.12
C VAL A 80 12.49 -5.90 -12.87
N GLU A 81 13.31 -4.99 -13.40
CA GLU A 81 14.57 -5.35 -14.08
C GLU A 81 15.58 -6.11 -13.19
N LYS A 82 15.50 -5.95 -11.86
CA LYS A 82 16.40 -6.63 -10.92
C LYS A 82 16.00 -8.08 -10.63
N ILE A 83 14.79 -8.48 -11.02
CA ILE A 83 14.21 -9.78 -10.69
C ILE A 83 14.75 -10.85 -11.64
N PRO A 84 15.37 -11.94 -11.14
CA PRO A 84 15.89 -13.03 -11.96
C PRO A 84 14.77 -13.97 -12.41
N PHE A 85 14.05 -13.63 -13.47
CA PHE A 85 12.94 -14.45 -13.99
C PHE A 85 13.35 -15.84 -14.54
N GLU A 86 14.63 -16.01 -14.87
CA GLU A 86 15.15 -17.24 -15.50
C GLU A 86 15.75 -18.23 -14.48
N GLU A 87 15.83 -17.86 -13.19
CA GLU A 87 16.48 -18.64 -12.14
C GLU A 87 15.59 -18.76 -10.89
N MET A 88 15.62 -19.92 -10.23
CA MET A 88 14.86 -20.16 -9.00
C MET A 88 15.64 -19.64 -7.78
N HIS A 89 15.05 -18.70 -7.03
CA HIS A 89 15.62 -18.06 -5.84
C HIS A 89 14.64 -18.13 -4.66
N LEU A 90 15.15 -18.18 -3.42
CA LEU A 90 14.30 -18.29 -2.21
C LEU A 90 13.37 -17.08 -2.00
N ASN A 91 13.82 -15.89 -2.40
CA ASN A 91 12.99 -14.70 -2.60
C ASN A 91 13.66 -13.85 -3.68
N PRO A 92 13.11 -13.79 -4.90
CA PRO A 92 13.72 -13.05 -6.00
C PRO A 92 13.37 -11.55 -6.00
N PHE A 93 12.45 -11.11 -5.14
CA PHE A 93 11.95 -9.74 -5.14
C PHE A 93 12.90 -8.80 -4.38
N PRO A 94 13.12 -7.57 -4.87
CA PRO A 94 13.79 -6.54 -4.08
C PRO A 94 12.94 -6.16 -2.87
N ASP A 95 13.56 -5.67 -1.80
CA ASP A 95 12.89 -5.28 -0.55
C ASP A 95 11.67 -4.36 -0.77
N SER A 96 11.73 -3.49 -1.79
CA SER A 96 10.64 -2.58 -2.15
C SER A 96 9.39 -3.28 -2.70
N LEU A 97 9.48 -4.57 -3.04
CA LEU A 97 8.40 -5.44 -3.52
C LEU A 97 8.19 -6.66 -2.61
N ASP A 98 8.70 -6.64 -1.38
CA ASP A 98 8.68 -7.80 -0.46
C ASP A 98 7.25 -8.16 0.03
N PHE A 99 6.25 -7.32 -0.30
CA PHE A 99 4.83 -7.67 -0.25
C PHE A 99 4.41 -8.70 -1.32
N LEU A 100 5.36 -9.21 -2.11
CA LEU A 100 5.20 -10.29 -3.07
C LEU A 100 6.17 -11.44 -2.77
N GLY A 101 5.68 -12.66 -2.98
CA GLY A 101 6.48 -13.88 -2.92
C GLY A 101 6.49 -14.61 -4.25
N GLU A 102 7.48 -15.48 -4.45
CA GLU A 102 7.50 -16.43 -5.57
C GLU A 102 7.06 -17.82 -5.07
N LEU A 103 6.20 -18.47 -5.83
CA LEU A 103 5.77 -19.84 -5.58
C LEU A 103 5.48 -20.56 -6.90
N GLU A 104 6.28 -21.57 -7.23
CA GLU A 104 6.06 -22.44 -8.41
C GLU A 104 5.94 -21.67 -9.75
N ASN A 105 6.77 -20.64 -9.95
CA ASN A 105 6.72 -19.69 -11.07
C ASN A 105 5.42 -18.85 -11.10
N LYS A 106 4.84 -18.58 -9.94
CA LYS A 106 3.76 -17.62 -9.74
C LYS A 106 4.20 -16.55 -8.76
N VAL A 107 3.61 -15.37 -8.90
CA VAL A 107 3.69 -14.28 -7.93
C VAL A 107 2.52 -14.44 -6.97
N ARG A 108 2.81 -14.54 -5.68
CA ARG A 108 1.81 -14.59 -4.61
C ARG A 108 1.83 -13.31 -3.79
N TRP A 109 0.69 -12.94 -3.25
CA TRP A 109 0.55 -11.86 -2.30
C TRP A 109 1.04 -12.29 -0.90
N VAL A 110 1.76 -11.42 -0.21
CA VAL A 110 2.22 -11.64 1.17
C VAL A 110 1.46 -10.69 2.09
N GLU A 111 0.72 -11.22 3.05
CA GLU A 111 0.00 -10.39 4.01
C GLU A 111 0.95 -9.81 5.09
N TYR A 112 0.76 -8.54 5.40
CA TYR A 112 1.48 -7.83 6.46
C TYR A 112 0.52 -7.27 7.51
N GLU A 113 1.03 -7.10 8.72
CA GLU A 113 0.36 -6.38 9.80
C GLU A 113 1.16 -5.15 10.26
N ILE A 114 0.43 -4.10 10.65
CA ILE A 114 1.03 -2.86 11.16
C ILE A 114 1.31 -3.00 12.65
N ASN A 115 2.58 -2.94 13.03
CA ASN A 115 3.02 -3.07 14.42
C ASN A 115 3.25 -1.72 15.08
N ASN A 116 3.82 -0.77 14.34
CA ASN A 116 4.15 0.55 14.88
C ASN A 116 4.11 1.61 13.79
N TYR A 117 4.20 2.89 14.19
CA TYR A 117 4.24 4.01 13.28
C TYR A 117 5.07 5.18 13.83
N GLU A 118 5.54 6.02 12.92
CA GLU A 118 6.15 7.33 13.20
C GLU A 118 5.50 8.39 12.29
N ILE A 119 5.35 9.60 12.81
CA ILE A 119 4.84 10.74 12.03
C ILE A 119 5.98 11.72 11.84
N ASP A 120 6.35 11.94 10.58
CA ASP A 120 7.32 12.95 10.18
C ASP A 120 6.56 14.22 9.81
N GLN A 121 6.41 15.10 10.79
CA GLN A 121 5.69 16.37 10.62
C GLN A 121 6.42 17.34 9.70
N ASP A 122 7.76 17.27 9.64
CA ASP A 122 8.56 18.20 8.85
C ASP A 122 8.39 17.93 7.34
N ASN A 123 8.19 16.66 6.98
CA ASN A 123 7.99 16.23 5.60
C ASN A 123 6.54 15.81 5.29
N GLU A 124 5.62 15.97 6.24
CA GLU A 124 4.20 15.60 6.11
C GLU A 124 3.98 14.13 5.71
N ARG A 125 4.72 13.22 6.36
CA ARG A 125 4.70 11.77 6.07
C ARG A 125 4.29 10.94 7.28
N VAL A 126 3.78 9.75 6.99
CA VAL A 126 3.57 8.71 8.01
C VAL A 126 4.39 7.50 7.62
N VAL A 127 5.16 6.99 8.57
CA VAL A 127 5.99 5.80 8.41
C VAL A 127 5.36 4.67 9.20
N PHE A 128 5.12 3.53 8.58
CA PHE A 128 4.64 2.32 9.22
C PHE A 128 5.74 1.28 9.31
N PHE A 129 5.84 0.63 10.45
CA PHE A 129 6.66 -0.55 10.65
C PHE A 129 5.73 -1.76 10.64
N VAL A 130 5.94 -2.63 9.67
CA VAL A 130 5.06 -3.76 9.38
C VAL A 130 5.84 -5.05 9.43
N GLU A 131 5.17 -6.14 9.81
CA GLU A 131 5.74 -7.49 9.78
C GLU A 131 4.86 -8.38 8.91
N SER A 132 5.47 -9.26 8.12
CA SER A 132 4.71 -10.26 7.38
C SER A 132 4.06 -11.21 8.37
N LYS A 133 2.87 -11.69 8.03
CA LYS A 133 2.19 -12.72 8.82
C LYS A 133 2.78 -14.12 8.61
N GLU A 134 3.74 -14.23 7.70
CA GLU A 134 4.52 -15.45 7.50
C GLU A 134 5.38 -15.78 8.72
N PHE A 135 5.59 -17.07 8.94
CA PHE A 135 6.40 -17.56 10.05
C PHE A 135 7.69 -18.23 9.54
N GLY A 136 8.77 -18.09 10.31
CA GLY A 136 10.02 -18.79 10.06
C GLY A 136 10.97 -17.99 9.16
N ILE A 137 11.58 -18.66 8.17
CA ILE A 137 12.64 -18.07 7.34
C ILE A 137 12.13 -17.04 6.32
N ASN A 138 10.82 -16.99 6.12
CA ASN A 138 10.16 -16.05 5.21
C ASN A 138 9.51 -14.87 5.94
N ALA A 139 9.63 -14.82 7.27
CA ALA A 139 9.17 -13.66 8.02
C ALA A 139 10.05 -12.46 7.66
N SER A 140 9.42 -11.33 7.33
CA SER A 140 10.13 -10.09 7.03
C SER A 140 9.47 -8.90 7.72
N SER A 141 10.28 -7.88 7.94
CA SER A 141 9.84 -6.61 8.52
C SER A 141 10.13 -5.53 7.51
N LEU A 142 9.15 -4.67 7.25
CA LEU A 142 9.29 -3.55 6.33
C LEU A 142 8.99 -2.24 7.04
N LYS A 143 9.63 -1.20 6.53
CA LYS A 143 9.32 0.19 6.75
C LYS A 143 8.63 0.74 5.50
N ILE A 144 7.38 1.15 5.64
CA ILE A 144 6.58 1.74 4.56
C ILE A 144 6.39 3.23 4.85
N THR A 145 6.91 4.08 3.97
CA THR A 145 6.69 5.53 4.05
C THR A 145 5.49 5.89 3.19
N MET A 146 4.54 6.63 3.75
CA MET A 146 3.37 7.14 3.04
C MET A 146 3.37 8.68 2.96
N ILE A 147 2.83 9.19 1.86
CA ILE A 147 2.67 10.62 1.57
C ILE A 147 1.27 10.89 1.02
N GLN A 148 0.76 12.11 1.20
CA GLN A 148 -0.52 12.51 0.62
C GLN A 148 -0.32 13.12 -0.79
N GLU A 149 -0.96 12.53 -1.79
CA GLU A 149 -1.01 13.01 -3.18
C GLU A 149 -2.47 13.04 -3.64
N ASP A 150 -2.92 14.17 -4.20
CA ASP A 150 -4.31 14.38 -4.66
C ASP A 150 -5.37 13.99 -3.61
N ASN A 151 -5.13 14.36 -2.34
CA ASN A 151 -5.95 14.03 -1.16
C ASN A 151 -6.05 12.53 -0.84
N ASN A 152 -5.20 11.69 -1.41
CA ASN A 152 -5.11 10.27 -1.08
C ASN A 152 -3.74 9.96 -0.50
N TRP A 153 -3.69 9.10 0.51
CA TRP A 153 -2.42 8.57 0.99
C TRP A 153 -1.87 7.55 -0.01
N LYS A 154 -0.57 7.59 -0.25
CA LYS A 154 0.13 6.73 -1.22
C LYS A 154 1.42 6.21 -0.62
N ILE A 155 1.81 5.01 -1.01
CA ILE A 155 3.12 4.43 -0.68
C ILE A 155 4.18 5.20 -1.46
N LEU A 156 5.08 5.85 -0.72
CA LEU A 156 6.22 6.59 -1.24
C LEU A 156 7.46 5.70 -1.35
N SER A 157 7.71 4.87 -0.33
CA SER A 157 8.84 3.94 -0.30
C SER A 157 8.49 2.70 0.53
N VAL A 158 9.17 1.60 0.23
CA VAL A 158 9.18 0.35 0.99
C VAL A 158 10.64 -0.07 1.14
N ASP A 159 11.07 -0.24 2.38
CA ASP A 159 12.45 -0.50 2.78
C ASP A 159 12.47 -1.61 3.85
N SER A 160 13.51 -2.45 3.92
CA SER A 160 13.72 -3.43 5.02
C SER A 160 14.63 -2.90 6.13
#